data_AF-A0A963TQX6-F1
#
_entry.id   AF-A0A963TQX6-F1
#
_cell.length_a   1.000
_cell.length_b   1.000
_cell.length_c   1.000
_cell.angle_alpha   90.00
_cell.angle_beta   90.00
_cell.angle_gamma   90.00
#
_symmetry.space_group_name_H-M   'P 1'
#
loop_
_entity.id
_entity.type
_entity.pdbx_description
1 polymer ?
#
loop_
_entity_poly.entity_id
_entity_poly.type
_entity_poly.pdbx_seq_one_letter_code
_entity_poly.pdbx_strand_id
1 'polypeptide(L)'
;MPLPDRVALPDDRALAAARAFRDHMRKRHSIRDFRPDRVPREVIEACIETAGSAPSGANRQPWHFVAIADQAAKVRIRAAAEAEERAFYAGGGGD
;
A
#
# COMPACT_ATOMS: atom_id res chain seq x y z
N MET A 1 -6.44 -28.23 -10.33
CA MET A 1 -5.23 -27.43 -10.64
C MET A 1 -4.21 -27.62 -9.54
N PRO A 2 -2.92 -27.80 -9.85
CA PRO A 2 -1.87 -27.78 -8.85
C PRO A 2 -1.75 -26.38 -8.22
N LEU A 3 -1.46 -26.34 -6.92
CA LEU A 3 -1.19 -25.10 -6.17
C LEU A 3 0.29 -25.10 -5.76
N PRO A 4 1.21 -24.73 -6.67
CA PRO A 4 2.66 -24.89 -6.46
C PRO A 4 3.17 -24.10 -5.26
N ASP A 5 2.54 -22.95 -4.95
CA ASP A 5 2.93 -22.08 -3.85
C ASP A 5 2.12 -22.34 -2.56
N ARG A 6 1.34 -23.43 -2.51
CA ARG A 6 0.58 -23.78 -1.31
C ARG A 6 1.53 -24.16 -0.18
N VAL A 7 1.57 -23.34 0.85
CA VAL A 7 2.25 -23.64 2.10
C VAL A 7 1.34 -24.53 2.97
N ALA A 8 1.77 -25.77 3.22
CA ALA A 8 1.11 -26.70 4.14
C ALA A 8 1.97 -26.84 5.41
N LEU A 9 1.50 -26.28 6.53
CA LEU A 9 2.16 -26.34 7.84
C LEU A 9 1.30 -27.14 8.83
N PRO A 10 1.93 -27.89 9.76
CA PRO A 10 1.23 -28.39 10.95
C PRO A 10 0.61 -27.25 11.76
N ASP A 11 -0.50 -27.53 12.45
CA ASP A 11 -1.33 -26.51 13.11
C ASP A 11 -0.56 -25.66 14.13
N ASP A 12 0.35 -26.26 14.90
CA ASP A 12 1.18 -25.56 15.89
C ASP A 12 2.12 -24.54 15.22
N ARG A 13 2.75 -24.94 14.11
CA ARG A 13 3.63 -24.07 13.30
C ARG A 13 2.84 -23.00 12.58
N ALA A 14 1.67 -23.33 12.05
CA ALA A 14 0.76 -22.36 11.41
C ALA A 14 0.29 -21.30 12.42
N LEU A 15 -0.11 -21.72 13.63
CA LEU A 15 -0.53 -20.81 14.69
C LEU A 15 0.61 -19.89 15.14
N ALA A 16 1.82 -20.42 15.30
CA ALA A 16 3.00 -19.63 15.65
C ALA A 16 3.30 -18.58 14.57
N ALA A 17 3.31 -18.97 13.29
CA ALA A 17 3.54 -18.06 12.16
C ALA A 17 2.48 -16.95 12.08
N ALA A 18 1.20 -17.32 12.23
CA ALA A 18 0.09 -16.36 12.21
C ALA A 18 0.20 -15.32 13.35
N ARG A 19 0.56 -15.76 14.57
CA ARG A 19 0.78 -14.85 15.71
C ARG A 19 1.96 -13.92 15.48
N ALA A 20 3.08 -14.45 14.99
CA ALA A 20 4.26 -13.64 14.68
C ALA A 20 3.96 -12.57 13.61
N PHE A 21 3.24 -12.96 12.54
CA PHE A 21 2.82 -12.01 11.51
C PHE A 21 1.85 -10.96 12.06
N ARG A 22 0.82 -11.36 12.83
CA ARG A 22 -0.09 -10.43 13.51
C ARG A 22 0.69 -9.42 14.36
N ASP A 23 1.62 -9.89 15.18
CA ASP A 23 2.38 -9.04 16.10
C ASP A 23 3.34 -8.11 15.35
N HIS A 24 3.88 -8.53 14.20
CA HIS A 24 4.60 -7.64 13.29
C HIS A 24 3.68 -6.56 12.71
N MET A 25 2.54 -6.94 12.14
CA MET A 25 1.59 -6.02 11.50
C MET A 25 0.98 -5.02 12.50
N ARG A 26 0.83 -5.40 13.77
CA ARG A 26 0.37 -4.50 14.85
C ARG A 26 1.29 -3.31 15.09
N LYS A 27 2.56 -3.36 14.69
CA LYS A 27 3.51 -2.25 14.83
C LYS A 27 3.28 -1.13 13.81
N ARG A 28 2.46 -1.37 12.77
CA ARG A 28 2.19 -0.39 11.72
C ARG A 28 1.23 0.69 12.24
N HIS A 29 1.64 1.94 12.10
CA HIS A 29 0.82 3.13 12.33
C HIS A 29 0.68 3.95 11.05
N SER A 30 -0.40 4.73 10.95
CA SER A 30 -0.54 5.72 9.88
C SER A 30 0.24 6.97 10.26
N ILE A 31 1.42 7.12 9.67
CA ILE A 31 2.32 8.27 9.88
C ILE A 31 1.94 9.40 8.91
N ARG A 32 1.97 10.64 9.39
CA ARG A 32 1.64 11.85 8.61
C ARG A 32 2.79 12.85 8.52
N ASP A 33 3.91 12.56 9.17
CA ASP A 33 5.13 13.35 9.14
C ASP A 33 6.28 12.47 8.62
N PHE A 34 6.90 12.88 7.52
CA PHE A 34 7.83 12.06 6.75
C PHE A 34 9.17 12.77 6.63
N ARG A 35 10.24 11.99 6.80
CA ARG A 35 11.61 12.46 6.54
C ARG A 35 11.83 12.72 5.04
N PRO A 36 12.72 13.65 4.67
CA PRO A 36 13.01 13.97 3.28
C PRO A 36 13.92 12.94 2.58
N ASP A 37 14.46 11.97 3.33
CA ASP A 37 15.35 10.94 2.82
C ASP A 37 14.69 10.11 1.72
N ARG A 38 15.46 9.82 0.66
CA ARG A 38 14.98 8.95 -0.42
C ARG A 38 15.00 7.49 0.01
N VAL A 39 13.96 6.76 -0.38
CA VAL A 39 13.92 5.29 -0.31
C VAL A 39 14.51 4.74 -1.61
N PRO A 40 15.34 3.68 -1.58
CA PRO A 40 15.80 3.01 -2.79
C PRO A 40 14.63 2.55 -3.66
N ARG A 41 14.79 2.64 -4.98
CA ARG A 41 13.71 2.37 -5.93
C ARG A 41 13.25 0.92 -5.86
N GLU A 42 14.19 0.01 -5.70
CA GLU A 42 14.01 -1.44 -5.63
C GLU A 42 13.11 -1.84 -4.45
N VAL A 43 13.19 -1.09 -3.34
CA VAL A 43 12.30 -1.30 -2.18
C VAL A 43 10.86 -0.97 -2.55
N ILE A 44 10.63 0.11 -3.29
CA ILE A 44 9.30 0.51 -3.75
C ILE A 44 8.75 -0.50 -4.77
N GLU A 45 9.59 -0.96 -5.69
CA GLU A 45 9.23 -1.98 -6.69
C GLU A 45 8.81 -3.30 -6.02
N ALA A 46 9.59 -3.82 -5.07
CA ALA A 46 9.24 -5.03 -4.33
C ALA A 46 7.91 -4.90 -3.56
N CYS A 47 7.63 -3.73 -2.99
CA CYS A 47 6.33 -3.47 -2.36
C CYS A 47 5.17 -3.49 -3.37
N ILE A 48 5.36 -2.92 -4.57
CA ILE A 48 4.35 -2.93 -5.63
C ILE A 48 4.13 -4.34 -6.18
N GLU A 49 5.19 -5.11 -6.40
CA GLU A 49 5.12 -6.52 -6.81
C GLU A 49 4.32 -7.36 -5.80
N THR A 50 4.56 -7.13 -4.50
CA THR A 50 3.79 -7.77 -3.43
C THR A 50 2.30 -7.37 -3.49
N ALA A 51 1.99 -6.10 -3.75
CA ALA A 51 0.60 -5.66 -3.90
C ALA A 51 -0.07 -6.26 -5.14
N GLY A 52 0.67 -6.40 -6.24
CA GLY A 52 0.22 -6.96 -7.50
C GLY A 52 -0.11 -8.46 -7.43
N SER A 53 0.37 -9.18 -6.41
CA SER A 53 0.05 -10.60 -6.20
C SER A 53 -1.36 -10.82 -5.61
N ALA A 54 -2.12 -9.77 -5.34
CA ALA A 54 -3.49 -9.89 -4.87
C ALA A 54 -4.37 -10.63 -5.92
N PRO A 55 -5.34 -11.46 -5.49
CA PRO A 55 -6.28 -12.06 -6.43
C PRO A 55 -7.19 -10.99 -7.04
N SER A 56 -7.57 -11.17 -8.30
CA SER A 56 -8.56 -10.32 -8.98
C SER A 56 -9.60 -11.15 -9.72
N GLY A 57 -10.82 -10.62 -9.84
CA GLY A 57 -11.91 -11.28 -10.57
C GLY A 57 -11.51 -11.54 -12.02
N ALA A 58 -11.59 -12.80 -12.45
CA ALA A 58 -11.11 -13.28 -13.74
C ALA A 58 -9.62 -12.97 -14.02
N ASN A 59 -8.79 -12.83 -12.97
CA ASN A 59 -7.38 -12.46 -13.06
C ASN A 59 -7.12 -11.18 -13.88
N ARG A 60 -8.04 -10.21 -13.83
CA ARG A 60 -7.94 -8.98 -14.64
C ARG A 60 -6.82 -8.04 -14.22
N GLN A 61 -6.32 -8.16 -13.00
CA GLN A 61 -5.31 -7.29 -12.40
C GLN A 61 -5.60 -5.79 -12.66
N PRO A 62 -6.80 -5.28 -12.30
CA PRO A 62 -7.29 -3.98 -12.74
C PRO A 62 -6.69 -2.83 -11.91
N TRP A 63 -5.40 -2.89 -11.61
CA TRP A 63 -4.67 -1.91 -10.84
C TRP A 63 -3.55 -1.30 -11.65
N HIS A 64 -3.33 -0.01 -11.44
CA HIS A 64 -2.18 0.72 -11.97
C HIS A 64 -1.51 1.45 -10.81
N PHE A 65 -0.23 1.15 -10.57
CA PHE A 65 0.56 1.79 -9.52
C PHE A 65 1.46 2.85 -10.15
N VAL A 66 1.36 4.10 -9.69
CA VAL A 66 2.18 5.22 -10.15
C VAL A 66 3.08 5.69 -9.00
N ALA A 67 4.39 5.44 -9.12
CA ALA A 67 5.38 5.92 -8.16
C ALA A 67 6.01 7.24 -8.65
N ILE A 68 5.85 8.32 -7.88
CA ILE A 68 6.29 9.67 -8.27
C ILE A 68 7.46 10.12 -7.40
N ALA A 69 8.66 10.14 -7.99
CA ALA A 69 9.87 10.66 -7.35
C ALA A 69 10.10 12.16 -7.66
N ASP A 70 9.55 12.68 -8.76
CA ASP A 70 9.73 14.07 -9.19
C ASP A 70 9.15 15.06 -8.17
N GLN A 71 9.98 15.99 -7.72
CA GLN A 71 9.59 16.94 -6.68
C GLN A 71 8.57 17.95 -7.19
N ALA A 72 8.72 18.40 -8.45
CA ALA A 72 7.80 19.38 -9.03
C ALA A 72 6.39 18.78 -9.19
N ALA A 73 6.29 17.53 -9.63
CA ALA A 73 5.03 16.78 -9.70
C ALA A 73 4.38 16.63 -8.33
N LYS A 74 5.14 16.24 -7.31
CA LYS A 74 4.61 16.13 -5.93
C LYS A 74 4.08 17.47 -5.40
N VAL A 75 4.75 18.58 -5.68
CA VAL A 75 4.28 19.93 -5.28
C VAL A 75 2.95 20.27 -5.96
N ARG A 76 2.81 19.99 -7.27
CA ARG A 76 1.55 20.22 -7.99
C ARG A 76 0.41 19.38 -7.43
N ILE A 77 0.66 18.09 -7.18
CA ILE A 77 -0.34 17.17 -6.60
C ILE A 77 -0.77 17.66 -5.21
N ARG A 78 0.17 18.05 -4.36
CA ARG A 78 -0.11 18.58 -3.02
C ARG A 78 -1.03 19.81 -3.09
N ALA A 79 -0.70 20.78 -3.94
CA ALA A 79 -1.49 22.01 -4.06
C ALA A 79 -2.94 21.72 -4.50
N ALA A 80 -3.13 20.79 -5.44
CA ALA A 80 -4.46 20.37 -5.88
C ALA A 80 -5.23 19.66 -4.76
N ALA A 81 -4.60 18.73 -4.04
CA ALA A 81 -5.23 18.01 -2.93
C ALA A 81 -5.66 18.95 -1.79
N GLU A 82 -4.82 19.91 -1.39
CA GLU A 82 -5.15 20.89 -0.36
C GLU A 82 -6.28 21.84 -0.79
N ALA A 83 -6.40 22.14 -2.10
CA ALA A 83 -7.51 22.93 -2.63
C ALA A 83 -8.84 22.19 -2.54
N GLU A 84 -8.84 20.90 -2.91
CA GLU A 84 -10.01 20.02 -2.80
C GLU A 84 -10.46 19.86 -1.35
N GLU A 85 -9.51 19.62 -0.43
CA GLU A 85 -9.80 19.48 0.99
C GLU A 85 -10.45 20.74 1.57
N ARG A 86 -9.94 21.93 1.20
CA ARG A 86 -10.56 23.21 1.60
C ARG A 86 -11.99 23.34 1.05
N ALA A 87 -12.23 22.97 -0.21
CA ALA A 87 -13.56 23.03 -0.81
C ALA A 87 -14.55 22.08 -0.11
N PHE A 88 -14.12 20.86 0.19
CA PHE A 88 -14.91 19.87 0.92
C PHE A 88 -15.36 20.38 2.28
N TYR A 89 -14.42 20.92 3.09
CA TYR A 89 -14.74 21.46 4.42
C TYR A 89 -15.45 22.81 4.42
N ALA A 90 -15.43 23.55 3.31
CA ALA A 90 -16.18 24.79 3.14
C ALA A 90 -17.68 24.57 2.79
N GLY A 91 -18.14 23.31 2.79
CA GLY A 91 -19.54 22.94 2.53
C GLY A 91 -19.77 22.17 1.22
N GLY A 92 -18.72 21.81 0.48
CA GLY A 92 -18.81 21.03 -0.75
C GLY A 92 -18.97 19.52 -0.56
N GLY A 93 -18.99 19.01 0.67
CA GLY A 93 -19.13 17.58 0.98
C GLY A 93 -20.55 17.03 0.94
N GLY A 94 -21.53 17.80 0.44
CA GLY A 94 -22.91 17.38 0.30
C GLY A 94 -23.27 17.18 -1.16
N ASP A 95 -23.06 15.96 -1.67
CA ASP A 95 -23.80 15.34 -2.77
C ASP A 95 -24.04 13.86 -2.41
#